data_AF-A0A4T0IPQ7-F1
#
_entry.id   AF-A0A4T0IPQ7-F1
#
_cell.length_a   1.000
_cell.length_b   1.000
_cell.length_c   1.000
_cell.angle_alpha   90.00
_cell.angle_beta   90.00
_cell.angle_gamma   90.00
#
_symmetry.space_group_name_H-M   'P 1'
#
loop_
_entity.id
_entity.type
_entity.pdbx_description
1 polymer ?
#
loop_
_entity_poly.entity_id
_entity_poly.type
_entity_poly.pdbx_seq_one_letter_code
_entity_poly.pdbx_strand_id
1 'polypeptide(L)'
;MAEAERNKKIQLNRLKAKQALKERDRSTNKSRELNGNNKRNLKQVEGHDDSVASKSRRNAATEDSNDSTSPLRRDPRLGQYYEYDLSKMRNSKGGFLIEDDHGLGEKTENEMRKEKQRELERTLAASYEPGLKIDLNANPKCKLCDSIEIDRQIFTSFGISVCHKCKQSHPDKFSLLTKTECKEDYLLTDSELRDADVMPHLLKRNPHRASWNNMMLFLREQVEEFAYAKWNGPKGLDEEWERREQLKHNKKGKKFQDSLNDLRRRTKNNVWQQRQDAQHVHDWSTQTDKQVCSVCGLQVDTESF
;
A
#
# COMPACT_ATOMS: atom_id res chain seq x y z
N MET A 1 -41.82 11.94 -7.74
CA MET A 1 -41.57 10.77 -8.60
C MET A 1 -40.22 10.83 -9.34
N ALA A 2 -39.75 11.99 -9.81
CA ALA A 2 -38.50 12.12 -10.57
C ALA A 2 -37.21 11.72 -9.82
N GLU A 3 -37.15 11.93 -8.50
CA GLU A 3 -35.94 11.64 -7.71
C GLU A 3 -35.74 10.15 -7.43
N ALA A 4 -36.84 9.41 -7.24
CA ALA A 4 -36.81 7.96 -7.09
C ALA A 4 -36.34 7.26 -8.39
N GLU A 5 -36.76 7.77 -9.55
CA GLU A 5 -36.28 7.28 -10.85
C GLU A 5 -34.80 7.61 -11.09
N ARG A 6 -34.34 8.78 -10.64
CA ARG A 6 -32.92 9.17 -10.69
C ARG A 6 -32.07 8.22 -9.83
N ASN A 7 -32.51 7.92 -8.62
CA ASN A 7 -31.82 7.01 -7.71
C ASN A 7 -31.80 5.57 -8.25
N LYS A 8 -32.89 5.12 -8.88
CA LYS A 8 -32.96 3.82 -9.56
C LYS A 8 -32.00 3.73 -10.75
N LYS A 9 -31.89 4.79 -11.55
CA LYS A 9 -30.90 4.88 -12.65
C LYS A 9 -29.46 4.85 -12.14
N ILE A 10 -29.16 5.52 -11.04
CA ILE A 10 -27.83 5.51 -10.41
C ILE A 10 -27.48 4.10 -9.91
N GLN A 11 -28.40 3.40 -9.26
CA GLN A 11 -28.19 2.04 -8.80
C GLN A 11 -27.99 1.04 -9.96
N LEU A 12 -28.75 1.18 -11.05
CA LEU A 12 -28.59 0.35 -12.25
C LEU A 12 -27.22 0.59 -12.93
N ASN A 13 -26.78 1.84 -13.03
CA ASN A 13 -25.47 2.17 -13.58
C ASN A 13 -24.33 1.62 -12.71
N ARG A 14 -24.48 1.64 -11.37
CA ARG A 14 -23.52 1.06 -10.43
C ARG A 14 -23.42 -0.47 -10.58
N LEU A 15 -24.55 -1.16 -10.76
CA LEU A 15 -24.57 -2.61 -10.99
C LEU A 15 -23.92 -2.98 -12.32
N LYS A 16 -24.21 -2.22 -13.38
CA LYS A 16 -23.61 -2.41 -14.72
C LYS A 16 -22.09 -2.20 -14.71
N ALA A 17 -21.61 -1.17 -14.01
CA ALA A 17 -20.18 -0.93 -13.84
C ALA A 17 -19.47 -2.06 -13.07
N LYS A 18 -20.13 -2.62 -12.04
CA LYS A 18 -19.59 -3.74 -11.24
C LYS A 18 -19.54 -5.04 -12.05
N GLN A 19 -20.51 -5.28 -12.92
CA GLN A 19 -20.48 -6.43 -13.85
C GLN A 19 -19.37 -6.30 -14.90
N ALA A 20 -19.20 -5.11 -15.49
CA ALA A 20 -18.13 -4.87 -16.47
C ALA A 20 -16.72 -5.06 -15.88
N LEU A 21 -16.49 -4.65 -14.63
CA LEU A 21 -15.23 -4.93 -13.93
C LEU A 21 -15.01 -6.43 -13.72
N LYS A 22 -16.06 -7.17 -13.32
CA LYS A 22 -15.98 -8.62 -13.11
C LYS A 22 -15.73 -9.39 -14.41
N GLU A 23 -16.29 -8.93 -15.53
CA GLU A 23 -16.01 -9.48 -16.87
C GLU A 23 -14.59 -9.17 -17.33
N ARG A 24 -14.08 -7.97 -17.05
CA ARG A 24 -12.68 -7.61 -17.33
C ARG A 24 -11.72 -8.47 -16.50
N ASP A 25 -11.99 -8.68 -15.22
CA ASP A 25 -11.17 -9.54 -14.37
C ASP A 25 -11.23 -11.02 -14.81
N ARG A 26 -12.35 -11.43 -15.43
CA ARG A 26 -12.51 -12.78 -16.01
C ARG A 26 -11.80 -12.92 -17.36
N SER A 27 -11.78 -11.88 -18.20
CA SER A 27 -11.05 -11.89 -19.48
C SER A 27 -9.54 -11.76 -19.29
N THR A 28 -9.08 -11.02 -18.28
CA THR A 28 -7.66 -10.92 -17.91
C THR A 28 -7.13 -12.23 -17.29
N ASN A 29 -8.01 -13.08 -16.75
CA ASN A 29 -7.68 -14.40 -16.18
C ASN A 29 -7.82 -15.58 -17.17
N LYS A 30 -7.99 -15.34 -18.48
CA LYS A 30 -8.08 -16.42 -19.49
C LYS A 30 -6.79 -17.22 -19.68
N SER A 31 -5.69 -16.89 -18.98
CA SER A 31 -4.45 -17.69 -18.95
C SER A 31 -4.49 -18.86 -17.95
N ARG A 32 -5.68 -19.26 -17.47
CA ARG A 32 -5.88 -20.36 -16.52
C ARG A 32 -6.62 -21.57 -17.10
N GLU A 33 -6.81 -21.64 -18.41
CA GLU A 33 -7.27 -22.90 -19.01
C GLU A 33 -6.13 -23.93 -18.99
N LEU A 34 -6.39 -25.04 -18.31
CA LEU A 34 -5.48 -26.18 -18.24
C LEU A 34 -5.56 -26.93 -19.58
N ASN A 35 -4.43 -27.42 -20.09
CA ASN A 35 -4.49 -28.35 -21.22
C ASN A 35 -5.08 -29.71 -20.78
N GLY A 36 -5.32 -30.62 -21.73
CA GLY A 36 -5.90 -31.95 -21.46
C GLY A 36 -5.19 -32.82 -20.41
N ASN A 37 -4.00 -32.42 -19.94
CA ASN A 37 -3.23 -33.08 -18.89
C ASN A 37 -3.15 -32.28 -17.58
N ASN A 38 -4.08 -31.34 -17.32
CA ASN A 38 -4.19 -30.57 -16.06
C ASN A 38 -2.92 -29.78 -15.65
N LYS A 39 -2.14 -29.26 -16.60
CA LYS A 39 -0.99 -28.37 -16.32
C LYS A 39 -1.16 -27.00 -16.99
N ARG A 40 -0.63 -25.96 -16.35
CA ARG A 40 -0.61 -24.57 -16.85
C ARG A 40 0.46 -24.40 -17.92
N ASN A 41 0.13 -23.71 -19.02
CA ASN A 41 1.05 -23.50 -20.15
C ASN A 41 2.03 -22.37 -19.82
N LEU A 42 3.34 -22.67 -19.77
CA LEU A 42 4.40 -21.69 -19.48
C LEU A 42 4.86 -21.07 -20.81
N LYS A 43 4.73 -19.74 -20.96
CA LYS A 43 5.22 -19.03 -22.14
C LYS A 43 6.74 -18.83 -21.99
N GLN A 44 7.50 -19.58 -22.78
CA GLN A 44 8.95 -19.47 -22.89
C GLN A 44 9.29 -18.14 -23.59
N VAL A 45 10.13 -17.32 -22.94
CA VAL A 45 10.72 -16.13 -23.55
C VAL A 45 12.06 -16.58 -24.12
N GLU A 46 12.18 -16.54 -25.45
CA GLU A 46 13.42 -16.83 -26.16
C GLU A 46 14.36 -15.62 -26.08
N GLY A 47 15.60 -15.87 -25.67
CA GLY A 47 16.72 -14.94 -25.72
C GLY A 47 18.01 -15.71 -26.03
N HIS A 48 18.48 -15.54 -27.27
CA HIS A 48 19.86 -15.65 -27.78
C HIS A 48 20.90 -15.08 -26.77
N ASP A 49 22.19 -15.44 -26.69
CA ASP A 49 23.13 -16.15 -27.57
C ASP A 49 24.39 -16.60 -26.80
N ASP A 50 25.04 -17.59 -27.40
CA ASP A 50 26.38 -18.20 -27.37
C ASP A 50 27.54 -17.86 -26.39
N SER A 51 28.11 -18.99 -25.95
CA SER A 51 29.54 -19.38 -25.95
C SER A 51 30.54 -18.68 -25.02
N VAL A 52 31.15 -19.43 -24.09
CA VAL A 52 32.61 -19.71 -24.04
C VAL A 52 32.84 -20.99 -23.22
N ALA A 53 33.56 -21.94 -23.81
CA ALA A 53 34.05 -23.17 -23.18
C ALA A 53 35.33 -22.92 -22.36
N SER A 54 35.53 -23.65 -21.24
CA SER A 54 36.70 -24.55 -21.02
C SER A 54 37.13 -24.77 -19.56
N LYS A 55 37.28 -26.07 -19.24
CA LYS A 55 38.38 -26.75 -18.50
C LYS A 55 38.54 -26.57 -16.98
N SER A 56 38.38 -27.69 -16.25
CA SER A 56 39.46 -28.44 -15.52
C SER A 56 38.85 -29.25 -14.34
N ARG A 57 38.56 -30.55 -14.46
CA ARG A 57 39.40 -31.75 -14.17
C ARG A 57 40.18 -31.76 -12.83
N ARG A 58 39.99 -32.87 -12.08
CA ARG A 58 40.79 -33.52 -10.99
C ARG A 58 40.40 -33.08 -9.56
N ASN A 59 40.15 -33.95 -8.57
CA ASN A 59 40.34 -35.39 -8.38
C ASN A 59 39.31 -35.93 -7.36
N ALA A 60 38.91 -37.19 -7.54
CA ALA A 60 38.30 -38.02 -6.51
C ALA A 60 39.39 -38.83 -5.80
N ALA A 61 39.39 -38.78 -4.47
CA ALA A 61 40.03 -39.74 -3.56
C ALA A 61 39.15 -39.72 -2.29
N THR A 62 38.19 -40.63 -2.16
CA THR A 62 38.29 -41.90 -1.41
C THR A 62 38.71 -41.71 0.04
N GLU A 63 37.75 -41.30 0.88
CA GLU A 63 37.60 -41.87 2.22
C GLU A 63 36.11 -42.18 2.43
N ASP A 64 35.84 -43.46 2.62
CA ASP A 64 34.56 -44.01 3.02
C ASP A 64 34.16 -43.46 4.39
N SER A 65 33.17 -42.58 4.41
CA SER A 65 32.29 -42.42 5.56
C SER A 65 30.86 -42.23 5.07
N ASN A 66 30.03 -43.16 5.52
CA ASN A 66 28.71 -43.51 5.05
C ASN A 66 27.63 -42.48 5.46
N ASP A 67 27.69 -41.25 4.93
CA ASP A 67 26.62 -40.27 5.10
C ASP A 67 26.57 -39.24 3.96
N SER A 68 25.81 -39.54 2.90
CA SER A 68 25.61 -38.65 1.73
C SER A 68 24.83 -37.36 2.04
N THR A 69 24.55 -37.15 3.33
CA THR A 69 23.82 -36.04 3.92
C THR A 69 24.72 -35.08 4.71
N SER A 70 25.99 -35.40 4.95
CA SER A 70 26.89 -34.54 5.73
C SER A 70 27.32 -33.26 4.97
N PRO A 71 27.33 -32.07 5.62
CA PRO A 71 27.75 -30.83 4.97
C PRO A 71 29.24 -30.84 4.60
N LEU A 72 29.61 -30.18 3.49
CA LEU A 72 31.01 -30.05 3.08
C LEU A 72 31.80 -29.23 4.13
N ARG A 73 33.03 -29.65 4.45
CA ARG A 73 33.88 -28.96 5.43
C ARG A 73 34.40 -27.63 4.89
N ARG A 74 34.29 -26.57 5.70
CA ARG A 74 34.77 -25.21 5.37
C ARG A 74 36.30 -25.15 5.38
N ASP A 75 36.90 -24.55 4.36
CA ASP A 75 38.35 -24.37 4.27
C ASP A 75 38.82 -23.33 5.32
N PRO A 76 39.73 -23.67 6.25
CA PRO A 76 40.13 -22.79 7.36
C PRO A 76 40.87 -21.52 6.95
N ARG A 77 41.39 -21.44 5.70
CA ARG A 77 42.15 -20.28 5.22
C ARG A 77 41.26 -19.11 4.78
N LEU A 78 39.96 -19.37 4.71
CA LEU A 78 38.96 -18.45 4.19
C LEU A 78 38.33 -17.77 5.43
N GLY A 79 38.49 -16.44 5.58
CA GLY A 79 38.07 -15.64 6.75
C GLY A 79 36.55 -15.52 6.94
N GLN A 80 36.02 -14.74 7.88
CA GLN A 80 34.56 -14.70 8.17
C GLN A 80 33.72 -13.82 7.20
N TYR A 81 34.33 -13.24 6.17
CA TYR A 81 33.77 -12.07 5.47
C TYR A 81 33.23 -12.31 4.05
N TYR A 82 32.83 -13.54 3.72
CA TYR A 82 32.16 -13.83 2.45
C TYR A 82 30.71 -14.23 2.69
N GLU A 83 29.86 -13.54 1.95
CA GLU A 83 28.40 -13.58 2.06
C GLU A 83 27.80 -14.89 1.54
N TYR A 84 28.56 -15.64 0.73
CA TYR A 84 28.10 -16.88 0.10
C TYR A 84 29.11 -18.03 0.31
N ASP A 85 28.87 -18.86 1.32
CA ASP A 85 29.69 -20.02 1.68
C ASP A 85 29.04 -21.33 1.19
N LEU A 86 29.62 -21.95 0.16
CA LEU A 86 29.10 -23.18 -0.47
C LEU A 86 29.10 -24.39 0.49
N SER A 87 29.82 -24.33 1.62
CA SER A 87 29.73 -25.32 2.70
C SER A 87 28.34 -25.39 3.33
N LYS A 88 27.58 -24.28 3.32
CA LYS A 88 26.21 -24.20 3.87
C LYS A 88 25.13 -24.68 2.90
N MET A 89 25.47 -24.92 1.64
CA MET A 89 24.48 -25.31 0.63
C MET A 89 24.36 -26.84 0.59
N ARG A 90 23.19 -27.36 0.96
CA ARG A 90 22.93 -28.80 0.96
C ARG A 90 22.25 -29.21 -0.34
N ASN A 91 22.82 -30.18 -1.06
CA ASN A 91 22.29 -30.62 -2.34
C ASN A 91 21.03 -31.48 -2.14
N SER A 92 19.85 -30.94 -2.47
CA SER A 92 18.57 -31.64 -2.32
C SER A 92 18.26 -32.68 -3.42
N LYS A 93 19.22 -32.99 -4.31
CA LYS A 93 19.15 -34.08 -5.33
C LYS A 93 17.79 -34.24 -6.05
N GLY A 94 17.13 -33.14 -6.39
CA GLY A 94 15.96 -33.15 -7.27
C GLY A 94 14.83 -32.24 -6.82
N GLY A 95 14.94 -30.95 -7.15
CA GLY A 95 13.79 -30.05 -7.35
C GLY A 95 12.83 -29.82 -6.18
N PHE A 96 13.12 -30.33 -4.99
CA PHE A 96 12.38 -30.02 -3.77
C PHE A 96 13.19 -28.99 -2.98
N LEU A 97 12.57 -27.86 -2.65
CA LEU A 97 13.10 -26.98 -1.60
C LEU A 97 13.02 -27.77 -0.30
N ILE A 98 14.16 -28.28 0.16
CA ILE A 98 14.32 -28.51 1.60
C ILE A 98 14.24 -27.12 2.19
N GLU A 99 13.26 -26.88 3.06
CA GLU A 99 13.17 -25.63 3.81
C GLU A 99 14.46 -25.53 4.60
N ASP A 100 15.40 -24.75 4.07
CA ASP A 100 16.62 -24.45 4.79
C ASP A 100 16.22 -23.60 6.00
N ASP A 101 16.35 -24.23 7.16
CA ASP A 101 16.48 -23.66 8.49
C ASP A 101 17.74 -22.76 8.58
N HIS A 102 17.85 -21.80 7.66
CA HIS A 102 18.86 -20.76 7.67
C HIS A 102 18.38 -19.65 8.61
N GLY A 103 18.57 -19.88 9.91
CA GLY A 103 18.90 -18.81 10.86
C GLY A 103 17.85 -17.71 11.07
N LEU A 104 16.58 -17.94 10.72
CA LEU A 104 15.47 -17.20 11.31
C LEU A 104 15.08 -17.95 12.58
N GLY A 105 15.93 -17.77 13.60
CA GLY A 105 15.79 -18.41 14.90
C GLY A 105 14.34 -18.42 15.32
N GLU A 106 13.84 -19.63 15.58
CA GLU A 106 13.20 -19.98 16.83
C GLU A 106 13.14 -18.80 17.80
N LYS A 107 12.22 -17.86 17.57
CA LYS A 107 11.46 -17.28 18.66
C LYS A 107 10.75 -18.49 19.21
N THR A 108 11.40 -19.14 20.18
CA THR A 108 11.00 -20.42 20.76
C THR A 108 9.49 -20.51 20.80
N GLU A 109 8.93 -21.65 20.41
CA GLU A 109 7.50 -21.91 20.58
C GLU A 109 7.04 -21.51 22.01
N ASN A 110 7.96 -21.64 22.98
CA ASN A 110 7.87 -21.08 24.34
C ASN A 110 7.75 -19.55 24.44
N GLU A 111 8.52 -18.74 23.71
CA GLU A 111 8.36 -17.28 23.65
C GLU A 111 7.00 -16.87 23.08
N MET A 112 6.55 -17.48 21.99
CA MET A 112 5.21 -17.21 21.43
C MET A 112 4.10 -17.62 22.41
N ARG A 113 4.25 -18.77 23.09
CA ARG A 113 3.32 -19.22 24.13
C ARG A 113 3.29 -18.27 25.33
N LYS A 114 4.46 -17.79 25.76
CA LYS A 114 4.62 -16.83 26.87
C LYS A 114 4.12 -15.43 26.52
N GLU A 115 4.25 -14.99 25.26
CA GLU A 115 3.64 -13.75 24.77
C GLU A 115 2.12 -13.88 24.71
N LYS A 116 1.59 -14.99 24.20
CA LYS A 116 0.15 -15.28 24.19
C LYS A 116 -0.43 -15.37 25.61
N GLN A 117 0.31 -15.93 26.56
CA GLN A 117 -0.10 -16.02 27.97
C GLN A 117 -0.11 -14.63 28.64
N ARG A 118 0.92 -13.80 28.42
CA ARG A 118 0.93 -12.40 28.89
C ARG A 118 -0.19 -11.57 28.27
N GLU A 119 -0.52 -11.83 27.01
CA GLU A 119 -1.62 -11.17 26.35
C GLU A 119 -2.97 -11.60 26.95
N LEU A 120 -3.15 -12.90 27.20
CA LEU A 120 -4.32 -13.43 27.89
C LEU A 120 -4.45 -12.78 29.28
N GLU A 121 -3.37 -12.71 30.04
CA GLU A 121 -3.33 -12.11 31.37
C GLU A 121 -3.67 -10.62 31.34
N ARG A 122 -3.18 -9.85 30.35
CA ARG A 122 -3.62 -8.46 30.12
C ARG A 122 -5.10 -8.38 29.78
N THR A 123 -5.61 -9.26 28.93
CA THR A 123 -7.04 -9.27 28.59
C THR A 123 -7.89 -9.63 29.81
N LEU A 124 -7.39 -10.50 30.69
CA LEU A 124 -8.07 -10.96 31.89
C LEU A 124 -8.03 -9.90 32.99
N ALA A 125 -6.91 -9.20 33.14
CA ALA A 125 -6.78 -8.04 34.02
C ALA A 125 -7.64 -6.86 33.54
N ALA A 126 -7.72 -6.62 32.22
CA ALA A 126 -8.64 -5.64 31.65
C ALA A 126 -10.12 -6.06 31.78
N SER A 127 -10.38 -7.37 31.86
CA SER A 127 -11.71 -7.94 32.12
C SER A 127 -12.05 -8.04 33.60
N TYR A 128 -11.07 -7.84 34.51
CA TYR A 128 -11.30 -7.89 35.94
C TYR A 128 -12.06 -6.64 36.35
N GLU A 129 -13.38 -6.77 36.41
CA GLU A 129 -14.28 -5.68 36.76
C GLU A 129 -14.15 -5.42 38.27
N PRO A 130 -13.70 -4.22 38.70
CA PRO A 130 -13.79 -3.84 40.10
C PRO A 130 -15.26 -3.95 40.50
N GLY A 131 -15.57 -4.86 41.42
CA GLY A 131 -16.93 -5.13 41.84
C GLY A 131 -17.64 -3.83 42.23
N LEU A 132 -18.93 -3.73 41.87
CA LEU A 132 -19.78 -2.61 42.29
C LEU A 132 -19.60 -2.40 43.79
N LYS A 133 -19.32 -1.17 44.21
CA LYS A 133 -19.21 -0.87 45.63
C LYS A 133 -20.58 -1.13 46.27
N ILE A 134 -20.55 -1.66 47.49
CA ILE A 134 -21.74 -1.98 48.29
C ILE A 134 -22.60 -0.71 48.51
N ASP A 135 -21.97 0.47 48.56
CA ASP A 135 -22.68 1.74 48.54
C ASP A 135 -23.11 2.11 47.11
N LEU A 136 -24.43 2.04 46.85
CA LEU A 136 -25.04 2.35 45.56
C LEU A 136 -24.84 3.80 45.12
N ASN A 137 -24.69 4.74 46.05
CA ASN A 137 -24.51 6.16 45.72
C ASN A 137 -23.05 6.49 45.36
N ALA A 138 -22.10 5.67 45.78
CA ALA A 138 -20.69 5.81 45.40
C ALA A 138 -20.39 5.28 43.99
N ASN A 139 -21.36 4.63 43.33
CA ASN A 139 -21.17 4.07 42.00
C ASN A 139 -21.49 5.11 40.91
N PRO A 140 -20.66 5.20 39.85
CA PRO A 140 -20.91 6.11 38.74
C PRO A 140 -22.22 5.74 38.01
N LYS A 141 -23.07 6.74 37.80
CA LYS A 141 -24.35 6.61 37.10
C LYS A 141 -24.24 7.11 35.67
N CYS A 142 -25.05 6.54 34.78
CA CYS A 142 -25.14 6.97 33.39
C CYS A 142 -25.60 8.43 33.30
N LYS A 143 -24.86 9.27 32.58
CA LYS A 143 -25.19 10.71 32.44
C LYS A 143 -26.52 11.03 31.73
N LEU A 144 -27.18 10.04 31.12
CA LEU A 144 -28.42 10.22 30.36
C LEU A 144 -29.67 9.60 31.02
N CYS A 145 -29.51 8.50 31.76
CA CYS A 145 -30.64 7.76 32.32
C CYS A 145 -30.44 7.34 33.78
N ASP A 146 -29.34 7.79 34.41
CA ASP A 146 -28.97 7.49 35.80
C ASP A 146 -28.84 6.01 36.17
N SER A 147 -28.82 5.11 35.18
CA SER A 147 -28.57 3.69 35.39
C SER A 147 -27.19 3.45 35.97
N ILE A 148 -27.09 2.54 36.94
CA ILE A 148 -25.85 2.11 37.59
C ILE A 148 -25.01 1.20 36.66
N GLU A 149 -25.66 0.59 35.65
CA GLU A 149 -25.03 -0.33 34.69
C GLU A 149 -24.32 0.43 33.55
N ILE A 150 -23.13 0.96 33.86
CA ILE A 150 -22.30 1.68 32.88
C ILE A 150 -21.41 0.75 32.04
N ASP A 151 -21.13 1.15 30.80
CA ASP A 151 -20.13 0.51 29.94
C ASP A 151 -18.72 0.86 30.47
N ARG A 152 -18.11 -0.12 31.15
CA ARG A 152 -16.79 0.02 31.77
C ARG A 152 -15.69 0.35 30.77
N GLN A 153 -15.76 -0.19 29.56
CA GLN A 153 -14.72 0.07 28.56
C GLN A 153 -14.73 1.54 28.14
N ILE A 154 -15.92 2.14 27.99
CA ILE A 154 -16.06 3.57 27.71
C ILE A 154 -15.61 4.41 28.90
N PHE A 155 -16.01 4.03 30.11
CA PHE A 155 -15.62 4.74 31.33
C PHE A 155 -14.10 4.73 31.55
N THR A 156 -13.45 3.58 31.43
CA THR A 156 -12.00 3.45 31.62
C THR A 156 -11.19 4.14 30.53
N SER A 157 -11.64 4.07 29.26
CA SER A 157 -10.85 4.60 28.14
C SER A 157 -11.08 6.10 27.90
N PHE A 158 -12.28 6.60 28.17
CA PHE A 158 -12.68 7.97 27.82
C PHE A 158 -13.16 8.79 29.04
N GLY A 159 -13.32 8.18 30.21
CA GLY A 159 -13.82 8.86 31.42
C GLY A 159 -15.33 9.13 31.43
N ILE A 160 -16.09 8.62 30.44
CA ILE A 160 -17.52 8.94 30.30
C ILE A 160 -18.39 7.83 30.88
N SER A 161 -19.29 8.19 31.81
CA SER A 161 -20.28 7.26 32.38
C SER A 161 -21.53 7.16 31.48
N VAL A 162 -21.59 6.12 30.65
CA VAL A 162 -22.75 5.86 29.79
C VAL A 162 -23.12 4.37 29.85
N CYS A 163 -24.41 4.05 29.95
CA CYS A 163 -24.88 2.68 29.88
C CYS A 163 -24.93 2.17 28.43
N HIS A 164 -24.91 0.84 28.25
CA HIS A 164 -24.92 0.25 26.92
C HIS A 164 -26.16 0.62 26.10
N LYS A 165 -27.33 0.76 26.76
CA LYS A 165 -28.59 1.19 26.12
C LYS A 165 -28.45 2.60 25.54
N CYS A 166 -28.03 3.57 26.35
CA CYS A 166 -27.85 4.96 25.91
C CYS A 166 -26.76 5.12 24.85
N LYS A 167 -25.68 4.33 24.93
CA LYS A 167 -24.64 4.28 23.90
C LYS A 167 -25.21 3.87 22.54
N GLN A 168 -26.11 2.89 22.51
CA GLN A 168 -26.78 2.44 21.28
C GLN A 168 -27.88 3.41 20.82
N SER A 169 -28.61 4.04 21.74
CA SER A 169 -29.66 5.00 21.42
C SER A 169 -29.13 6.34 20.88
N HIS A 170 -27.88 6.69 21.18
CA HIS A 170 -27.26 7.96 20.75
C HIS A 170 -25.90 7.72 20.06
N PRO A 171 -25.90 7.09 18.86
CA PRO A 171 -24.67 6.88 18.10
C PRO A 171 -24.02 8.20 17.68
N ASP A 172 -24.80 9.27 17.51
CA ASP A 172 -24.31 10.60 17.16
C ASP A 172 -23.40 11.21 18.25
N LYS A 173 -23.39 10.66 19.47
CA LYS A 173 -22.50 11.10 20.55
C LYS A 173 -21.49 10.02 20.95
N PHE A 174 -21.96 8.78 21.09
CA PHE A 174 -21.16 7.70 21.67
C PHE A 174 -20.63 6.69 20.67
N SER A 175 -20.79 6.92 19.37
CA SER A 175 -20.15 6.09 18.36
C SER A 175 -18.63 6.23 18.46
N LEU A 176 -17.94 5.10 18.24
CA LEU A 176 -16.50 5.05 18.21
C LEU A 176 -16.02 5.27 16.78
N LEU A 177 -15.10 6.20 16.60
CA LEU A 177 -14.52 6.58 15.31
C LEU A 177 -13.09 6.08 15.22
N THR A 178 -12.72 5.57 14.07
CA THR A 178 -11.34 5.21 13.76
C THR A 178 -10.48 6.47 13.57
N LYS A 179 -9.16 6.32 13.73
CA LYS A 179 -8.20 7.40 13.43
C LYS A 179 -8.40 8.01 12.03
N THR A 180 -8.71 7.18 11.04
CA THR A 180 -8.93 7.64 9.65
C THR A 180 -10.18 8.49 9.55
N GLU A 181 -11.29 8.07 10.15
CA GLU A 181 -12.53 8.85 10.18
C GLU A 181 -12.32 10.20 10.89
N CYS A 182 -11.59 10.22 12.01
CA CYS A 182 -11.28 11.49 12.70
C CYS A 182 -10.48 12.47 11.84
N LYS A 183 -9.59 11.97 10.96
CA LYS A 183 -8.79 12.81 10.06
C LYS A 183 -9.57 13.29 8.84
N GLU A 184 -10.46 12.45 8.33
CA GLU A 184 -11.25 12.73 7.13
C GLU A 184 -12.45 13.62 7.43
N ASP A 185 -13.22 13.31 8.48
CA ASP A 185 -14.47 14.01 8.80
C ASP A 185 -14.21 15.29 9.62
N TYR A 186 -13.29 15.24 10.58
CA TYR A 186 -13.01 16.37 11.50
C TYR A 186 -11.72 17.13 11.18
N LEU A 187 -11.05 16.75 10.09
CA LEU A 187 -9.84 17.41 9.58
C LEU A 187 -8.71 17.52 10.62
N LEU A 188 -8.67 16.59 11.59
CA LEU A 188 -7.68 16.55 12.66
C LEU A 188 -6.33 16.02 12.17
N THR A 189 -5.27 16.40 12.87
CA THR A 189 -3.91 15.99 12.55
C THR A 189 -3.49 14.73 13.29
N ASP A 190 -2.45 14.08 12.79
CA ASP A 190 -1.93 12.86 13.39
C ASP A 190 -1.25 13.10 14.76
N SER A 191 -0.70 14.30 14.97
CA SER A 191 -0.10 14.71 16.24
C SER A 191 -1.16 14.85 17.33
N GLU A 192 -2.27 15.53 17.03
CA GLU A 192 -3.37 15.73 17.98
C GLU A 192 -4.01 14.39 18.39
N LEU A 193 -4.18 13.47 17.43
CA LEU A 193 -4.81 12.17 17.69
C LEU A 193 -3.89 11.15 18.40
N ARG A 194 -2.58 11.40 18.47
CA ARG A 194 -1.64 10.51 19.18
C ARG A 194 -1.44 10.92 20.63
N ASP A 195 -1.75 12.16 20.97
CA ASP A 195 -1.64 12.67 22.33
C ASP A 195 -2.79 12.11 23.18
N ALA A 196 -2.47 11.22 24.12
CA ALA A 196 -3.46 10.54 24.95
C ALA A 196 -4.07 11.46 26.02
N ASP A 197 -3.38 12.53 26.40
CA ASP A 197 -3.86 13.49 27.40
C ASP A 197 -4.93 14.41 26.78
N VAL A 198 -4.75 14.77 25.51
CA VAL A 198 -5.69 15.61 24.75
C VAL A 198 -6.81 14.75 24.15
N MET A 199 -6.47 13.59 23.59
CA MET A 199 -7.38 12.70 22.87
C MET A 199 -7.29 11.27 23.41
N PRO A 200 -8.08 10.94 24.45
CA PRO A 200 -8.18 9.58 24.95
C PRO A 200 -8.65 8.62 23.85
N HIS A 201 -8.04 7.44 23.79
CA HIS A 201 -8.32 6.46 22.73
C HIS A 201 -8.29 5.04 23.24
N LEU A 202 -9.10 4.21 22.60
CA LEU A 202 -9.17 2.78 22.84
C LEU A 202 -8.39 2.04 21.75
N LEU A 203 -7.38 1.27 22.16
CA LEU A 203 -6.62 0.40 21.26
C LEU A 203 -7.34 -0.94 21.07
N LYS A 204 -7.62 -1.31 19.81
CA LYS A 204 -8.13 -2.63 19.43
C LYS A 204 -7.24 -3.25 18.36
N ARG A 205 -7.21 -4.58 18.29
CA ARG A 205 -6.53 -5.28 17.20
C ARG A 205 -7.13 -4.87 15.86
N ASN A 206 -6.29 -4.74 14.86
CA ASN A 206 -6.75 -4.38 13.53
C ASN A 206 -7.60 -5.52 12.94
N PRO A 207 -8.85 -5.24 12.49
CA PRO A 207 -9.77 -6.28 12.02
C PRO A 207 -9.32 -6.94 10.71
N HIS A 208 -8.47 -6.27 9.91
CA HIS A 208 -7.99 -6.83 8.65
C HIS A 208 -6.83 -7.81 8.83
N ARG A 209 -5.83 -7.43 9.63
CA ARG A 209 -4.68 -8.30 9.99
C ARG A 209 -4.19 -7.97 11.39
N ALA A 210 -4.16 -8.98 12.26
CA ALA A 210 -3.67 -8.83 13.63
C ALA A 210 -2.18 -8.46 13.73
N SER A 211 -1.38 -8.67 12.68
CA SER A 211 0.03 -8.26 12.64
C SER A 211 0.23 -6.78 12.33
N TRP A 212 -0.80 -6.09 11.85
CA TRP A 212 -0.73 -4.65 11.61
C TRP A 212 -0.85 -3.88 12.93
N ASN A 213 -0.44 -2.61 12.90
CA ASN A 213 -0.61 -1.71 14.03
C ASN A 213 -2.05 -1.71 14.51
N ASN A 214 -2.22 -1.67 15.83
CA ASN A 214 -3.52 -1.62 16.47
C ASN A 214 -4.35 -0.44 15.96
N MET A 215 -5.65 -0.67 15.83
CA MET A 215 -6.62 0.36 15.50
C MET A 215 -6.88 1.23 16.72
N MET A 216 -6.79 2.55 16.53
CA MET A 216 -7.18 3.54 17.54
C MET A 216 -8.63 3.94 17.31
N LEU A 217 -9.43 3.83 18.36
CA LEU A 217 -10.83 4.22 18.41
C LEU A 217 -11.00 5.42 19.35
N PHE A 218 -11.70 6.44 18.87
CA PHE A 218 -11.97 7.69 19.57
C PHE A 218 -13.47 7.83 19.80
N LEU A 219 -13.87 8.53 20.86
CA LEU A 219 -15.28 8.78 21.13
C LEU A 219 -15.75 10.03 20.36
N ARG A 220 -16.81 9.90 19.56
CA ARG A 220 -17.32 10.98 18.69
C ARG A 220 -17.55 12.30 19.43
N GLU A 221 -18.20 12.27 20.59
CA GLU A 221 -18.48 13.47 21.40
C GLU A 221 -17.20 14.26 21.74
N GLN A 222 -16.12 13.58 22.14
CA GLN A 222 -14.84 14.23 22.47
C GLN A 222 -14.13 14.76 21.22
N VAL A 223 -14.19 14.00 20.11
CA VAL A 223 -13.63 14.41 18.82
C VAL A 223 -14.33 15.67 18.31
N GLU A 224 -15.66 15.72 18.38
CA GLU A 224 -16.47 16.86 17.98
C GLU A 224 -16.14 18.10 18.82
N GLU A 225 -16.09 17.96 20.14
CA GLU A 225 -15.73 19.06 21.04
C GLU A 225 -14.35 19.64 20.72
N PHE A 226 -13.34 18.78 20.52
CA PHE A 226 -11.99 19.20 20.15
C PHE A 226 -11.95 19.85 18.75
N ALA A 227 -12.62 19.26 17.77
CA ALA A 227 -12.67 19.77 16.41
C ALA A 227 -13.37 21.13 16.34
N TYR A 228 -14.48 21.30 17.05
CA TYR A 228 -15.19 22.58 17.12
C TYR A 228 -14.37 23.63 17.86
N ALA A 229 -13.62 23.28 18.90
CA ALA A 229 -12.68 24.21 19.53
C ALA A 229 -11.59 24.67 18.54
N LYS A 230 -11.09 23.76 17.70
CA LYS A 230 -10.06 24.05 16.70
C LYS A 230 -10.55 24.89 15.52
N TRP A 231 -11.75 24.61 15.03
CA TRP A 231 -12.31 25.23 13.83
C TRP A 231 -13.37 26.30 14.12
N ASN A 232 -13.47 26.77 15.37
CA ASN A 232 -14.43 27.79 15.80
C ASN A 232 -15.90 27.39 15.55
N GLY A 233 -16.22 26.13 15.82
CA GLY A 233 -17.56 25.56 15.71
C GLY A 233 -17.79 24.71 14.45
N PRO A 234 -19.01 24.21 14.26
CA PRO A 234 -19.35 23.36 13.11
C PRO A 234 -19.25 24.12 11.78
N LYS A 235 -19.62 25.40 11.76
CA LYS A 235 -19.57 26.23 10.54
C LYS A 235 -18.14 26.41 10.02
N GLY A 236 -17.17 26.67 10.91
CA GLY A 236 -15.79 26.85 10.47
C GLY A 236 -15.13 25.54 10.03
N LEU A 237 -15.56 24.40 10.57
CA LEU A 237 -15.15 23.08 10.07
C LEU A 237 -15.67 22.86 8.63
N ASP A 238 -16.93 23.20 8.35
CA ASP A 238 -17.51 23.11 7.02
C ASP A 238 -16.82 24.04 6.01
N GLU A 239 -16.51 25.28 6.40
CA GLU A 239 -15.76 26.23 5.58
C GLU A 239 -14.36 25.72 5.21
N GLU A 240 -13.64 25.15 6.19
CA GLU A 240 -12.32 24.55 5.93
C GLU A 240 -12.42 23.32 5.03
N TRP A 241 -13.48 22.51 5.18
CA TRP A 241 -13.74 21.38 4.30
C TRP A 241 -13.94 21.84 2.86
N GLU A 242 -14.78 22.85 2.64
CA GLU A 242 -15.04 23.41 1.32
C GLU A 242 -13.75 23.96 0.70
N ARG A 243 -12.97 24.72 1.47
CA ARG A 243 -11.67 25.24 1.04
C ARG A 243 -10.73 24.12 0.58
N ARG A 244 -10.65 23.01 1.33
CA ARG A 244 -9.81 21.85 0.96
C ARG A 244 -10.30 21.15 -0.31
N GLU A 245 -11.61 21.00 -0.49
CA GLU A 245 -12.15 20.33 -1.69
C GLU A 245 -11.97 21.21 -2.93
N GLN A 246 -12.16 22.52 -2.82
CA GLN A 246 -11.83 23.48 -3.90
C GLN A 246 -10.35 23.43 -4.28
N LEU A 247 -9.44 23.39 -3.28
CA LEU A 247 -8.00 23.26 -3.55
C LEU A 247 -7.65 21.93 -4.23
N LYS A 248 -8.28 20.83 -3.82
CA LYS A 248 -8.10 19.51 -4.42
C LYS A 248 -8.62 19.49 -5.85
N HIS A 249 -9.76 20.11 -6.12
CA HIS A 249 -10.31 20.29 -7.45
C HIS A 249 -9.34 21.10 -8.34
N ASN A 250 -8.86 22.25 -7.87
CA ASN A 250 -7.94 23.10 -8.61
C ASN A 250 -6.60 22.41 -8.89
N LYS A 251 -6.06 21.64 -7.93
CA LYS A 251 -4.85 20.83 -8.13
C LYS A 251 -5.04 19.75 -9.19
N LYS A 252 -6.21 19.08 -9.22
CA LYS A 252 -6.53 18.10 -10.27
C LYS A 252 -6.62 18.77 -11.64
N GLY A 253 -7.29 19.93 -11.72
CA GLY A 253 -7.38 20.72 -12.95
C GLY A 253 -6.01 21.14 -13.47
N LYS A 254 -5.15 21.68 -12.60
CA LYS A 254 -3.78 22.06 -12.96
C LYS A 254 -2.95 20.86 -13.43
N LYS A 255 -2.97 19.74 -12.70
CA LYS A 255 -2.28 18.51 -13.12
C LYS A 255 -2.74 18.00 -14.49
N PHE A 256 -4.04 18.11 -14.78
CA PHE A 256 -4.57 17.73 -16.09
C PHE A 256 -4.07 18.66 -17.20
N GLN A 257 -4.07 19.98 -16.97
CA GLN A 257 -3.54 20.95 -17.92
C GLN A 257 -2.03 20.77 -18.15
N ASP A 258 -1.26 20.57 -17.08
CA ASP A 258 0.18 20.32 -17.16
C ASP A 258 0.46 19.03 -17.95
N SER A 259 -0.31 17.97 -17.72
CA SER A 259 -0.22 16.71 -18.47
C SER A 259 -0.55 16.91 -19.96
N LEU A 260 -1.57 17.72 -20.30
CA LEU A 260 -1.88 18.06 -21.69
C LEU A 260 -0.78 18.88 -22.35
N ASN A 261 -0.20 19.84 -21.63
CA ASN A 261 0.89 20.68 -22.14
C ASN A 261 2.15 19.84 -22.39
N ASP A 262 2.47 18.93 -21.47
CA ASP A 262 3.58 18.01 -21.62
C ASP A 262 3.36 17.05 -22.80
N LEU A 263 2.15 16.49 -22.95
CA LEU A 263 1.79 15.69 -24.11
C LEU A 263 1.97 16.48 -25.42
N ARG A 264 1.46 17.72 -25.49
CA ARG A 264 1.65 18.60 -26.64
C ARG A 264 3.12 18.84 -26.95
N ARG A 265 3.95 19.06 -25.92
CA ARG A 265 5.40 19.27 -26.08
C ARG A 265 6.07 18.05 -26.70
N ARG A 266 5.77 16.85 -26.19
CA ARG A 266 6.29 15.58 -26.74
C ARG A 266 5.87 15.35 -28.19
N THR A 267 4.62 15.61 -28.53
CA THR A 267 4.10 15.42 -29.89
C THR A 267 4.61 16.49 -30.87
N LYS A 268 4.86 17.73 -30.41
CA LYS A 268 5.30 18.86 -31.27
C LYS A 268 6.73 18.69 -31.81
N ASN A 269 7.58 17.92 -31.13
CA ASN A 269 8.94 17.65 -31.60
C ASN A 269 8.97 16.91 -32.95
N ASN A 270 7.93 16.14 -33.30
CA ASN A 270 7.85 15.50 -34.62
C ASN A 270 7.70 16.49 -35.77
N VAL A 271 6.94 17.58 -35.61
CA VAL A 271 6.70 18.53 -36.72
C VAL A 271 7.90 19.45 -36.92
N TRP A 272 8.59 19.83 -35.84
CA TRP A 272 9.79 20.66 -35.95
C TRP A 272 10.99 19.84 -36.49
N GLN A 273 11.20 18.60 -36.02
CA GLN A 273 12.17 17.69 -36.64
C GLN A 273 11.82 17.42 -38.11
N GLN A 274 10.55 17.13 -38.45
CA GLN A 274 10.14 16.99 -39.85
C GLN A 274 10.46 18.22 -40.72
N ARG A 275 10.34 19.45 -40.19
CA ARG A 275 10.70 20.67 -40.93
C ARG A 275 12.21 20.83 -41.08
N GLN A 276 12.99 20.39 -40.09
CA GLN A 276 14.45 20.45 -40.11
C GLN A 276 15.02 19.37 -41.03
N ASP A 277 14.47 18.15 -40.97
CA ASP A 277 14.80 17.04 -41.87
C ASP A 277 14.40 17.35 -43.32
N ALA A 278 13.37 18.18 -43.52
CA ALA A 278 12.98 18.69 -44.84
C ALA A 278 13.90 19.82 -45.36
N GLN A 279 14.79 20.38 -44.54
CA GLN A 279 15.85 21.28 -45.05
C GLN A 279 16.93 20.40 -45.67
N HIS A 280 16.92 20.29 -47.00
CA HIS A 280 17.98 19.56 -47.69
C HIS A 280 19.29 20.34 -47.56
N VAL A 281 20.37 19.63 -47.23
CA VAL A 281 21.73 20.20 -47.25
C VAL A 281 22.22 20.17 -48.69
N HIS A 282 22.55 21.33 -49.24
CA HIS A 282 23.04 21.41 -50.61
C HIS A 282 24.48 20.90 -50.69
N ASP A 283 24.66 19.79 -51.41
CA ASP A 283 25.98 19.34 -51.87
C ASP A 283 26.20 19.87 -53.30
N TRP A 284 27.22 20.72 -53.46
CA TRP A 284 27.42 21.52 -54.66
C TRP A 284 28.49 20.89 -55.55
N SER A 285 28.13 20.59 -56.81
CA SER A 285 29.11 20.25 -57.85
C SER A 285 29.36 21.47 -58.75
N THR A 286 30.62 21.70 -59.10
CA THR A 286 30.99 22.83 -59.97
C THR A 286 30.98 22.37 -61.42
N GLN A 287 30.21 23.05 -62.27
CA GLN A 287 30.21 22.82 -63.71
C GLN A 287 30.45 24.15 -64.41
N THR A 288 31.60 24.29 -65.07
CA THR A 288 32.07 25.53 -65.72
C THR A 288 32.10 26.71 -64.74
N ASP A 289 31.15 27.66 -64.82
CA ASP A 289 31.08 28.86 -63.96
C ASP A 289 29.86 28.87 -63.01
N LYS A 290 29.20 27.72 -62.86
CA LYS A 290 28.00 27.56 -62.03
C LYS A 290 28.15 26.41 -61.04
N GLN A 291 27.72 26.63 -59.81
CA GLN A 291 27.57 25.57 -58.82
C GLN A 291 26.13 25.04 -58.87
N VAL A 292 25.98 23.74 -59.09
CA VAL A 292 24.68 23.06 -59.12
C VAL A 292 24.57 22.11 -57.95
N CYS A 293 23.48 22.17 -57.22
CA CYS A 293 23.23 21.21 -56.15
C CYS A 293 22.83 19.85 -56.73
N SER A 294 23.54 18.79 -56.35
CA SER A 294 23.35 17.43 -56.88
C SER A 294 21.98 16.82 -56.56
N VAL A 295 21.35 17.25 -55.47
CA VAL A 295 20.10 16.65 -54.96
C VAL A 295 18.86 17.43 -55.41
N CYS A 296 18.91 18.77 -55.43
CA CYS A 296 17.74 19.61 -55.71
C CYS A 296 17.84 20.43 -57.00
N GLY A 297 18.99 20.41 -57.69
CA GLY A 297 19.19 21.09 -58.97
C GLY A 297 19.23 22.62 -58.89
N LEU A 298 19.34 23.21 -57.68
CA LEU A 298 19.52 24.66 -57.53
C LEU A 298 20.85 25.07 -58.17
N GLN A 299 20.87 26.19 -58.89
CA GLN A 299 22.07 26.71 -59.57
C GLN A 299 22.45 28.05 -58.96
N VAL A 300 23.73 28.23 -58.64
CA VAL A 300 24.32 29.48 -58.13
C VAL A 300 25.46 29.86 -59.05
N ASP A 301 25.42 31.07 -59.59
CA ASP A 301 26.50 31.61 -60.40
C ASP A 301 27.62 32.09 -59.46
N THR A 302 28.86 31.63 -59.67
CA THR A 302 30.01 32.02 -58.85
C THR A 302 31.03 32.77 -59.69
N GLU A 303 31.18 34.06 -59.45
CA GLU A 303 32.24 34.88 -60.05
C GLU A 303 33.56 34.62 -59.29
N SER A 304 34.58 34.12 -59.99
CA SER A 304 35.94 34.04 -59.45
C SER A 304 36.69 35.33 -59.79
N PHE A 305 37.18 36.02 -58.74
CA PHE A 305 38.01 37.22 -58.86
C PHE A 305 39.49 36.86 -59.01
#